data_AF-A0A7S6MUL7-F1
#
_entry.id   AF-A0A7S6MUL7-F1
#
_cell.length_a   1.000
_cell.length_b   1.000
_cell.length_c   1.000
_cell.angle_alpha   90.00
_cell.angle_beta   90.00
_cell.angle_gamma   90.00
#
_symmetry.space_group_name_H-M   'P 1'
#
loop_
_entity.id
_entity.type
_entity.pdbx_description
1 polymer ?
#
loop_
_entity_poly.entity_id
_entity_poly.type
_entity_poly.pdbx_seq_one_letter_code
_entity_poly.pdbx_strand_id
1 'polypeptide(L)'
;MIRKSRYTDEQIVGIVRESHAHGLDATSKKYNVSLNTICIGHRKYGSMVPSQVSELKRMTQESALLKKLLTGRDLEIEVMKENASTKW
;
A
#
# COMPACT_ATOMS: atom_id res chain seq x y z
N MET A 1 0.01 -17.27 8.80
CA MET A 1 -0.93 -16.14 8.65
C MET A 1 -0.21 -14.84 8.97
N ILE A 2 -0.30 -13.82 8.11
CA ILE A 2 0.20 -12.47 8.42
C ILE A 2 -0.70 -11.88 9.51
N ARG A 3 -0.13 -11.54 10.66
CA ARG A 3 -0.85 -10.88 11.74
C ARG A 3 -1.28 -9.49 11.27
N LYS A 4 -2.57 -9.17 11.35
CA LYS A 4 -3.08 -7.84 11.04
C LYS A 4 -2.36 -6.81 11.92
N SER A 5 -1.79 -5.78 11.30
CA SER A 5 -1.21 -4.65 12.04
C SER A 5 -2.29 -4.00 12.89
N ARG A 6 -1.93 -3.57 14.11
CA ARG A 6 -2.81 -2.83 15.02
C ARG A 6 -3.04 -1.39 14.53
N TYR A 7 -2.13 -0.89 13.70
CA TYR A 7 -2.14 0.46 13.16
C TYR A 7 -2.26 0.43 11.64
N THR A 8 -3.04 1.35 11.09
CA THR A 8 -3.08 1.64 9.65
C THR A 8 -1.78 2.29 9.19
N ASP A 9 -1.49 2.22 7.90
CA ASP A 9 -0.29 2.84 7.34
C ASP A 9 -0.32 4.36 7.52
N GLU A 10 -1.50 4.97 7.39
CA GLU A 10 -1.73 6.40 7.61
C GLU A 10 -1.45 6.82 9.07
N GLN A 11 -1.87 5.99 10.05
CA GLN A 11 -1.56 6.21 11.46
C GLN A 11 -0.05 6.09 11.73
N ILE A 12 0.62 5.10 11.14
CA ILE A 12 2.07 4.94 11.28
C ILE A 12 2.79 6.16 10.72
N VAL A 13 2.37 6.72 9.58
CA VAL A 13 2.98 7.94 9.02
C VAL A 13 2.78 9.13 9.95
N GLY A 14 1.59 9.28 10.55
CA GLY A 14 1.36 10.31 11.57
C GLY A 14 2.33 10.20 12.76
N ILE A 15 2.49 8.98 13.29
CA ILE A 15 3.41 8.67 14.40
C ILE A 15 4.86 8.94 14.00
N VAL A 16 5.28 8.53 12.81
CA VAL A 16 6.63 8.76 12.26
C VAL A 16 6.94 10.26 12.21
N ARG A 17 6.02 11.07 11.68
CA ARG A 17 6.20 12.53 11.61
C ARG A 17 6.24 13.18 12.98
N GLU A 18 5.39 12.74 13.91
CA GLU A 18 5.44 13.26 15.26
C GLU A 18 6.78 12.95 15.95
N SER A 19 7.35 11.78 15.68
CA SER A 19 8.65 11.41 16.22
C SER A 19 9.82 12.24 15.67
N HIS A 20 9.68 12.85 14.49
CA HIS A 20 10.65 13.85 14.00
C HIS A 20 10.58 15.15 14.82
N ALA A 21 9.40 15.54 15.28
CA ALA A 21 9.19 16.77 16.04
C ALA A 21 9.49 16.62 17.54
N HIS A 22 9.15 15.47 18.14
CA HIS A 22 9.19 15.27 19.59
C HIS A 22 10.15 14.17 20.06
N GLY A 23 10.82 13.47 19.14
CA GLY A 23 11.74 12.38 19.44
C GLY A 23 11.06 11.02 19.65
N LEU A 24 11.82 9.95 19.40
CA LEU A 24 11.29 8.58 19.38
C LEU A 24 10.70 8.13 20.73
N ASP A 25 11.33 8.47 21.85
CA ASP A 25 10.90 8.00 23.18
C ASP A 25 9.59 8.65 23.65
N ALA A 26 9.42 9.95 23.42
CA ALA A 26 8.20 10.66 23.77
C ALA A 26 7.02 10.15 22.93
N THR A 27 7.24 9.98 21.62
CA THR A 27 6.22 9.49 20.71
C THR A 27 5.86 8.03 20.98
N SER A 28 6.84 7.16 21.26
CA SER A 28 6.64 5.76 21.65
C SER A 28 5.71 5.63 22.86
N LYS A 29 5.97 6.43 23.91
CA LYS A 29 5.13 6.47 25.11
C LYS A 29 3.73 7.00 24.82
N LYS A 30 3.61 8.10 24.06
CA LYS A 30 2.32 8.74 23.76
C LYS A 30 1.37 7.82 22.99
N TYR A 31 1.88 7.10 21.99
CA TYR A 31 1.05 6.27 21.11
C TYR A 31 1.05 4.80 21.50
N ASN A 32 1.76 4.40 22.56
CA ASN A 32 1.93 3.01 22.97
C ASN A 32 2.39 2.10 21.80
N VAL A 33 3.46 2.53 21.14
CA VAL A 33 4.06 1.86 19.98
C VAL A 33 5.53 1.59 20.29
N SER A 34 6.02 0.42 19.90
CA SER A 34 7.44 0.12 20.12
C SER A 34 8.35 1.02 19.29
N LEU A 35 9.52 1.38 19.81
CA LEU A 35 10.54 2.14 19.06
C LEU A 35 10.86 1.47 17.72
N ASN A 36 10.92 0.13 17.69
CA ASN A 36 11.13 -0.63 16.47
C ASN A 36 10.06 -0.36 15.40
N THR A 37 8.79 -0.26 15.81
CA THR A 37 7.69 0.08 14.89
C THR A 37 7.88 1.48 14.29
N ILE A 38 8.32 2.46 15.08
CA ILE A 38 8.61 3.81 14.59
C ILE A 38 9.80 3.78 13.62
N CYS A 39 10.88 3.06 13.95
CA CYS A 39 12.05 2.91 13.08
C CYS A 39 11.72 2.22 11.74
N ILE A 40 10.91 1.17 11.74
CA ILE A 40 10.41 0.53 10.52
C ILE A 40 9.55 1.51 9.73
N GLY A 41 8.70 2.29 10.41
CA GLY A 41 7.92 3.37 9.83
C GLY A 41 8.79 4.43 9.14
N HIS A 42 9.88 4.87 9.78
CA HIS A 42 10.86 5.80 9.18
C HIS A 42 11.46 5.24 7.89
N ARG A 43 11.87 3.97 7.88
CA ARG A 43 12.43 3.33 6.69
C ARG A 43 11.41 3.22 5.55
N LYS A 44 10.13 3.00 5.88
CA LYS A 44 9.07 2.78 4.88
C LYS A 44 8.42 4.07 4.40
N TYR A 45 8.29 5.07 5.26
CA TYR A 45 7.45 6.26 5.06
C TYR A 45 8.13 7.58 5.44
N GLY A 46 9.43 7.61 5.73
CA GLY A 46 10.10 8.76 6.38
C GLY A 46 9.97 10.11 5.67
N SER A 47 9.69 10.13 4.37
CA SER A 47 9.45 11.36 3.58
C SER A 47 7.98 11.57 3.20
N MET A 48 7.08 10.67 3.61
CA MET A 48 5.69 10.69 3.22
C MET A 48 4.80 11.41 4.24
N VAL A 49 3.72 12.00 3.74
CA VAL A 49 2.61 12.51 4.56
C VAL A 49 1.43 11.54 4.53
N PRO A 50 0.52 11.54 5.53
CA PRO A 50 -0.57 10.56 5.57
C PRO A 50 -1.46 10.56 4.32
N SER A 51 -1.70 11.74 3.72
CA SER A 51 -2.47 11.85 2.47
C SER A 51 -1.78 11.22 1.26
N GLN A 52 -0.44 11.27 1.18
CA GLN A 52 0.32 10.61 0.12
C GLN A 52 0.20 9.08 0.24
N VAL A 53 0.20 8.53 1.45
CA VAL A 53 0.03 7.09 1.67
C VAL A 53 -1.39 6.63 1.31
N SER A 54 -2.39 7.41 1.71
CA SER A 54 -3.78 7.13 1.34
C SER A 54 -3.98 7.14 -0.18
N GLU A 55 -3.43 8.14 -0.86
CA GLU A 55 -3.51 8.24 -2.33
C GLU A 55 -2.72 7.12 -3.02
N LEU A 56 -1.52 6.79 -2.54
CA LEU A 56 -0.74 5.68 -3.06
C LEU A 56 -1.48 4.35 -2.96
N LYS A 57 -2.16 4.11 -1.82
CA LYS A 57 -2.97 2.92 -1.61
C LYS A 57 -4.16 2.86 -2.56
N ARG A 58 -4.86 3.98 -2.76
CA ARG A 58 -5.96 4.10 -3.73
C ARG A 58 -5.46 3.78 -5.15
N MET A 59 -4.39 4.43 -5.58
CA MET A 59 -3.83 4.26 -6.92
C MET A 59 -3.31 2.83 -7.17
N THR A 60 -2.72 2.20 -6.14
CA THR A 60 -2.25 0.81 -6.22
C THR A 60 -3.42 -0.17 -6.35
N GLN A 61 -4.51 0.06 -5.60
CA GLN A 61 -5.72 -0.75 -5.71
C GLN A 61 -6.37 -0.60 -7.09
N GLU A 62 -6.48 0.63 -7.58
CA GLU A 62 -7.02 0.91 -8.92
C GLU A 62 -6.17 0.24 -10.01
N SER A 63 -4.83 0.35 -9.93
CA SER A 63 -3.93 -0.31 -10.88
C SER A 63 -4.07 -1.83 -10.86
N ALA A 64 -4.24 -2.45 -9.69
CA ALA A 64 -4.44 -3.89 -9.56
C ALA A 64 -5.76 -4.34 -10.22
N LEU A 65 -6.83 -3.57 -10.05
CA LEU A 65 -8.12 -3.82 -10.71
C LEU A 65 -8.02 -3.67 -12.22
N LEU A 66 -7.38 -2.60 -12.70
CA LEU A 66 -7.17 -2.36 -14.12
C LEU A 66 -6.36 -3.46 -14.78
N LYS A 67 -5.27 -3.91 -14.16
CA LYS A 67 -4.46 -5.04 -14.65
C LYS A 67 -5.30 -6.31 -14.78
N LYS A 68 -6.12 -6.62 -13.77
CA LYS A 68 -7.01 -7.79 -13.81
C LYS A 68 -8.01 -7.71 -14.95
N LEU A 69 -8.65 -6.56 -15.14
CA LEU A 69 -9.60 -6.35 -16.23
C LEU A 69 -8.93 -6.47 -17.60
N LEU A 70 -7.75 -5.88 -17.75
CA LEU A 70 -6.98 -5.95 -18.99
C LEU A 70 -6.62 -7.39 -19.34
N THR A 71 -6.08 -8.16 -18.39
CA THR A 71 -5.75 -9.58 -18.62
C THR A 71 -6.98 -10.42 -19.02
N GLY A 72 -8.15 -10.10 -18.48
CA GLY A 72 -9.39 -10.78 -18.86
C GLY A 72 -9.79 -10.46 -20.31
N ARG A 73 -9.67 -9.19 -20.72
CA ARG A 73 -9.96 -8.76 -22.09
C ARG A 73 -8.96 -9.31 -23.10
N ASP A 74 -7.68 -9.32 -22.78
CA ASP A 74 -6.66 -9.89 -23.66
C ASP A 74 -6.90 -11.37 -23.91
N LEU A 75 -7.28 -12.13 -22.86
CA LEU A 75 -7.66 -13.54 -22.98
C LEU A 75 -8.92 -13.74 -23.84
N GLU A 76 -9.96 -12.92 -23.65
CA GLU A 76 -11.16 -12.94 -24.50
C GLU A 76 -10.81 -12.73 -25.97
N ILE A 77 -9.93 -11.76 -26.27
CA ILE A 77 -9.47 -11.45 -27.63
C ILE A 77 -8.66 -12.62 -28.22
N GLU A 78 -7.77 -13.22 -27.43
CA GLU A 78 -6.96 -14.36 -27.86
C GLU A 78 -7.84 -15.55 -28.27
N VAL A 79 -8.81 -15.91 -27.42
CA VAL A 79 -9.79 -16.98 -27.72
C VAL A 79 -10.62 -16.65 -28.96
N MET A 80 -11.06 -15.40 -29.13
CA MET A 80 -11.80 -14.99 -30.32
C MET A 80 -10.97 -15.12 -31.60
N LYS A 81 -9.68 -14.75 -31.55
CA LYS A 81 -8.76 -14.88 -32.69
C LYS A 81 -8.49 -16.34 -33.02
N GLU A 82 -8.27 -17.20 -32.02
CA GLU A 82 -8.05 -18.63 -32.21
C GLU A 82 -9.27 -19.29 -32.90
N ASN A 83 -10.48 -19.03 -32.41
CA ASN A 83 -11.72 -19.54 -33.01
C ASN A 83 -11.98 -19.00 -34.42
N ALA A 84 -11.61 -17.75 -34.72
CA ALA A 84 -11.68 -17.22 -36.07
C ALA A 84 -10.65 -17.89 -37.01
N SER A 85 -9.48 -18.24 -36.48
CA SER A 85 -8.40 -18.89 -37.22
C SER A 85 -8.56 -20.39 -37.45
N THR A 86 -9.56 -21.04 -36.84
CA THR A 86 -9.85 -22.47 -36.98
C THR A 86 -11.07 -22.76 -37.86
N LYS A 87 -11.71 -21.72 -38.43
CA LYS A 87 -12.91 -21.82 -39.28
C LYS A 87 -12.62 -21.89 -40.79
N TRP A 88 -11.43 -22.31 -41.17
CA TRP A 88 -11.03 -22.64 -42.55
C TRP A 88 -10.33 -24.01 -42.56
#